data_AF-A0A7C1HB54-F1
#
_entry.id   AF-A0A7C1HB54-F1
#
_cell.length_a   1.000
_cell.length_b   1.000
_cell.length_c   1.000
_cell.angle_alpha   90.00
_cell.angle_beta   90.00
_cell.angle_gamma   90.00
#
_symmetry.space_group_name_H-M   'P 1'
#
loop_
_entity.id
_entity.type
_entity.pdbx_description
1 polymer ?
#
loop_
_entity_poly.entity_id
_entity_poly.type
_entity_poly.pdbx_seq_one_letter_code
_entity_poly.pdbx_strand_id
1 'polypeptide(L)'
;MKLKEDFSDRLHTICAFVNHEGPNTLVELLLGTDMSKDFDLLSIDIDSFDWHVWYSLINYQPKVVIIEINSSIPPGIFQTHRDRDIMGSSFTATLELGKSKGYTLVCHTGNMFFVRDDYVAAIGLSKVERDFPEVLFDYTWCLTNEIMPHYRPEAPKKFSKKLKSRVKSLFNRLNP
;
A
#
# COMPACT_ATOMS: atom_id res chain seq x y z
N MET A 1 8.69 11.83 -24.30
CA MET A 1 7.71 10.86 -23.73
C MET A 1 6.44 11.65 -23.52
N LYS A 2 5.39 11.36 -24.29
CA LYS A 2 4.21 12.23 -24.45
C LYS A 2 3.56 12.66 -23.12
N LEU A 3 3.55 11.79 -22.11
CA LEU A 3 3.01 12.10 -20.78
C LEU A 3 3.75 13.25 -20.07
N LYS A 4 5.08 13.31 -20.16
CA LYS A 4 5.84 14.40 -19.53
C LYS A 4 5.66 15.72 -20.27
N GLU A 5 5.48 15.66 -21.58
CA GLU A 5 5.19 16.83 -22.41
C GLU A 5 3.78 17.36 -22.10
N ASP A 6 2.78 16.48 -22.00
CA ASP A 6 1.38 16.83 -21.77
C ASP A 6 1.09 17.34 -20.34
N PHE A 7 1.95 17.02 -19.36
CA PHE A 7 1.76 17.35 -17.92
C PHE A 7 3.01 17.96 -17.28
N SER A 8 3.82 18.69 -18.06
CA SER A 8 5.12 19.21 -17.60
C SER A 8 5.07 20.09 -16.34
N ASP A 9 3.93 20.69 -16.04
CA ASP A 9 3.64 21.53 -14.87
C ASP A 9 3.10 20.74 -13.65
N ARG A 10 2.73 19.47 -13.84
CA ARG A 10 2.06 18.64 -12.83
C ARG A 10 2.70 17.25 -12.66
N LEU A 11 3.79 16.97 -13.38
CA LEU A 11 4.46 15.67 -13.39
C LEU A 11 5.96 15.82 -13.12
N HIS A 12 6.37 15.34 -11.95
CA HIS A 12 7.77 15.17 -11.60
C HIS A 12 8.18 13.73 -11.90
N THR A 13 9.16 13.55 -12.78
CA THR A 13 9.72 12.22 -13.12
C THR A 13 11.16 12.15 -12.63
N ILE A 14 11.48 11.15 -11.82
CA ILE A 14 12.84 10.92 -11.33
C ILE A 14 13.29 9.55 -11.86
N CYS A 15 14.39 9.53 -12.60
CA CYS A 15 15.01 8.29 -13.07
C CYS A 15 16.07 7.87 -12.04
N ALA A 16 15.67 7.06 -11.07
CA ALA A 16 16.55 6.56 -10.03
C ALA A 16 16.13 5.15 -9.60
N PHE A 17 17.10 4.36 -9.12
CA PHE A 17 16.80 3.14 -8.41
C PHE A 17 16.45 3.48 -6.96
N VAL A 18 15.23 3.17 -6.54
CA VAL A 18 14.73 3.48 -5.18
C VAL A 18 15.34 2.48 -4.21
N ASN A 19 16.05 2.99 -3.20
CA ASN A 19 16.61 2.19 -2.12
C ASN A 19 15.89 2.48 -0.80
N HIS A 20 16.05 1.61 0.20
CA HIS A 20 15.57 1.88 1.55
C HIS A 20 16.62 2.55 2.43
N GLU A 21 17.87 2.61 1.97
CA GLU A 21 19.01 3.28 2.61
C GLU A 21 19.90 4.00 1.57
N GLY A 22 20.80 4.86 2.06
CA GLY A 22 21.76 5.58 1.22
C GLY A 22 21.16 6.77 0.45
N PRO A 23 21.75 7.17 -0.69
CA PRO A 23 21.45 8.44 -1.34
C PRO A 23 20.15 8.45 -2.16
N ASN A 24 19.57 7.28 -2.45
CA ASN A 24 18.36 7.16 -3.25
C ASN A 24 17.17 6.63 -2.43
N THR A 25 17.08 6.99 -1.16
CA THR A 25 15.84 6.74 -0.41
C THR A 25 14.70 7.55 -0.99
N LEU A 26 13.46 7.11 -0.79
CA LEU A 26 12.30 7.87 -1.22
C LEU A 26 12.29 9.29 -0.61
N VAL A 27 12.80 9.47 0.62
CA VAL A 27 12.96 10.79 1.24
C VAL A 27 13.89 11.67 0.41
N GLU A 28 15.10 11.21 0.09
CA GLU A 28 16.09 11.99 -0.68
C GLU A 28 15.57 12.35 -2.07
N LEU A 29 14.87 11.41 -2.72
CA LEU A 29 14.28 11.65 -4.04
C LEU A 29 13.16 12.71 -3.97
N LEU A 30 12.32 12.67 -2.93
CA LEU A 30 11.25 13.65 -2.75
C LEU A 30 11.76 15.04 -2.33
N LEU A 31 12.86 15.13 -1.58
CA LEU A 31 13.50 16.41 -1.23
C LEU A 31 14.00 17.19 -2.47
N GLY A 32 14.27 16.50 -3.57
CA GLY A 32 14.58 17.11 -4.88
C GLY A 32 13.37 17.66 -5.63
N THR A 33 12.17 17.63 -5.03
CA THR A 33 10.91 18.10 -5.62
C THR A 33 10.22 19.12 -4.71
N ASP A 34 9.20 19.79 -5.24
CA ASP A 34 8.29 20.67 -4.50
C ASP A 34 7.12 19.92 -3.85
N MET A 35 7.19 18.57 -3.79
CA MET A 35 6.13 17.73 -3.23
C MET A 35 5.90 18.05 -1.74
N SER A 36 4.64 18.28 -1.39
CA SER A 36 4.21 18.44 0.00
C SER A 36 4.55 17.21 0.83
N LYS A 37 4.93 17.42 2.09
CA LYS A 37 5.07 16.33 3.08
C LYS A 37 3.73 15.69 3.45
N ASP A 38 2.64 16.45 3.32
CA ASP A 38 1.26 16.01 3.52
C ASP A 38 0.55 15.99 2.16
N PHE A 39 0.59 14.83 1.51
CA PHE A 39 0.04 14.60 0.16
C PHE A 39 -1.01 13.47 0.20
N ASP A 40 -1.80 13.32 -0.86
CA ASP A 40 -3.00 12.46 -0.77
C ASP A 40 -2.69 10.97 -0.86
N LEU A 41 -1.79 10.56 -1.76
CA LEU A 41 -1.61 9.15 -2.11
C LEU A 41 -0.14 8.80 -2.34
N LEU A 42 0.33 7.78 -1.62
CA LEU A 42 1.57 7.07 -1.89
C LEU A 42 1.27 5.66 -2.40
N SER A 43 1.85 5.28 -3.54
CA SER A 43 1.82 3.91 -4.06
C SER A 43 3.24 3.36 -4.11
N ILE A 44 3.47 2.20 -3.50
CA ILE A 44 4.77 1.53 -3.43
C ILE A 44 4.60 0.13 -4.02
N ASP A 45 5.31 -0.09 -5.13
CA ASP A 45 5.35 -1.34 -5.88
C ASP A 45 6.68 -1.35 -6.64
N ILE A 46 7.72 -1.86 -5.95
CA ILE A 46 9.11 -1.89 -6.43
C ILE A 46 9.67 -3.31 -6.50
N ASP A 47 8.79 -4.31 -6.49
CA ASP A 47 9.09 -5.73 -6.62
C ASP A 47 10.12 -6.26 -5.60
N SER A 48 10.19 -5.74 -4.37
CA SER A 48 11.14 -6.22 -3.35
C SER A 48 10.98 -5.58 -1.96
N PHE A 49 11.67 -4.45 -1.74
CA PHE A 49 11.93 -3.79 -0.47
C PHE A 49 10.82 -2.79 -0.10
N ASP A 50 9.60 -2.98 -0.58
CA ASP A 50 8.44 -2.09 -0.43
C ASP A 50 8.20 -1.69 1.03
N TRP A 51 8.21 -2.68 1.93
CA TRP A 51 8.10 -2.46 3.38
C TRP A 51 9.22 -1.58 3.92
N HIS A 52 10.46 -1.77 3.45
CA HIS A 52 11.63 -1.04 3.94
C HIS A 52 11.63 0.40 3.42
N VAL A 53 11.17 0.62 2.19
CA VAL A 53 10.96 1.97 1.63
C VAL A 53 9.91 2.72 2.45
N TRP A 54 8.79 2.08 2.81
CA TRP A 54 7.80 2.74 3.65
C TRP A 54 8.29 2.94 5.09
N TYR A 55 9.06 1.99 5.63
CA TYR A 55 9.68 2.11 6.94
C TYR A 55 10.62 3.32 7.01
N SER A 56 11.52 3.48 6.03
CA SER A 56 12.49 4.59 6.00
C SER A 56 11.89 5.93 5.56
N LEU A 57 10.66 5.95 5.04
CA LEU A 57 9.92 7.17 4.78
C LEU A 57 9.55 7.89 6.09
N ILE A 58 10.42 8.82 6.49
CA ILE A 58 10.24 9.69 7.66
C ILE A 58 9.80 11.09 7.22
N ASN A 59 9.08 11.81 8.08
CA ASN A 59 8.61 13.19 7.86
C ASN A 59 7.62 13.42 6.70
N TYR A 60 7.27 12.39 5.94
CA TYR A 60 6.17 12.41 4.96
C TYR A 60 4.98 11.63 5.53
N GLN A 61 3.78 12.19 5.40
CA GLN A 61 2.55 11.66 5.98
C GLN A 61 1.44 11.63 4.91
N PRO A 62 1.53 10.77 3.89
CA PRO A 62 0.45 10.64 2.92
C PRO A 62 -0.89 10.31 3.59
N LYS A 63 -2.01 10.74 3.02
CA LYS A 63 -3.35 10.39 3.57
C LYS A 63 -3.68 8.92 3.33
N VAL A 64 -3.24 8.38 2.20
CA VAL A 64 -3.43 6.98 1.78
C VAL A 64 -2.10 6.38 1.35
N VAL A 65 -1.81 5.16 1.82
CA VAL A 65 -0.68 4.34 1.35
C VAL A 65 -1.21 3.07 0.71
N ILE A 66 -0.77 2.78 -0.50
CA ILE A 66 -0.96 1.49 -1.17
C ILE A 66 0.41 0.85 -1.27
N ILE A 67 0.54 -0.37 -0.78
CA ILE A 67 1.82 -1.07 -0.72
C ILE A 67 1.67 -2.51 -1.15
N GLU A 68 2.55 -2.96 -2.04
CA GLU A 68 2.65 -4.36 -2.44
C GLU A 68 3.08 -5.24 -1.26
N ILE A 69 2.49 -6.43 -1.16
CA ILE A 69 2.91 -7.48 -0.23
C ILE A 69 3.00 -8.83 -0.96
N ASN A 70 3.72 -9.77 -0.35
CA ASN A 70 3.62 -11.17 -0.75
C ASN A 70 2.31 -11.76 -0.20
N SER A 71 1.24 -11.61 -0.98
CA SER A 71 -0.12 -12.06 -0.65
C SER A 71 -0.30 -13.57 -0.54
N SER A 72 0.71 -14.36 -0.91
CA SER A 72 0.67 -15.81 -0.71
C SER A 72 0.91 -16.21 0.75
N ILE A 73 1.48 -15.29 1.55
CA ILE A 73 1.76 -15.52 2.97
C ILE A 73 0.52 -15.13 3.79
N PRO A 74 -0.14 -16.10 4.47
CA PRO A 74 -1.33 -15.80 5.25
C PRO A 74 -1.02 -14.93 6.48
N PRO A 75 -2.03 -14.24 7.04
CA PRO A 75 -1.90 -13.54 8.31
C PRO A 75 -1.39 -14.44 9.44
N GLY A 76 -0.55 -13.87 10.30
CA GLY A 76 0.08 -14.55 11.44
C GLY A 76 1.57 -14.84 11.25
N ILE A 77 2.10 -14.70 10.04
CA ILE A 77 3.52 -14.89 9.73
C ILE A 77 4.17 -13.53 9.55
N PHE A 78 5.15 -13.18 10.38
CA PHE A 78 5.95 -11.98 10.20
C PHE A 78 7.12 -12.25 9.25
N GLN A 79 7.13 -11.57 8.10
CA GLN A 79 8.22 -11.65 7.12
C GLN A 79 8.42 -10.28 6.45
N THR A 80 9.68 -9.90 6.29
CA THR A 80 10.10 -8.80 5.42
C THR A 80 11.06 -9.33 4.37
N HIS A 81 11.15 -8.65 3.22
CA HIS A 81 12.09 -9.03 2.16
C HIS A 81 13.52 -9.10 2.70
N ARG A 82 14.26 -10.16 2.37
CA ARG A 82 15.69 -10.33 2.67
C ARG A 82 16.36 -11.05 1.51
N ASP A 83 17.17 -10.29 0.78
CA ASP A 83 17.93 -10.78 -0.38
C ASP A 83 17.07 -11.64 -1.33
N ARG A 84 17.69 -12.60 -2.04
CA ARG A 84 16.97 -13.45 -3.00
C ARG A 84 16.18 -14.58 -2.34
N ASP A 85 16.45 -14.87 -1.07
CA ASP A 85 15.90 -16.04 -0.38
C ASP A 85 14.51 -15.75 0.20
N ILE A 86 14.25 -14.50 0.57
CA ILE A 86 12.99 -14.08 1.18
C ILE A 86 12.40 -12.93 0.35
N MET A 87 11.49 -13.27 -0.55
CA MET A 87 10.87 -12.31 -1.45
C MET A 87 9.59 -11.71 -0.85
N GLY A 88 9.61 -10.39 -0.72
CA GLY A 88 8.45 -9.57 -0.35
C GLY A 88 8.12 -9.64 1.13
N SER A 89 7.22 -8.77 1.55
CA SER A 89 6.81 -8.66 2.96
C SER A 89 5.43 -9.25 3.17
N SER A 90 5.18 -9.84 4.33
CA SER A 90 3.89 -10.46 4.63
C SER A 90 2.82 -9.42 4.98
N PHE A 91 1.56 -9.87 4.98
CA PHE A 91 0.44 -9.08 5.50
C PHE A 91 0.68 -8.62 6.93
N THR A 92 1.14 -9.50 7.82
CA THR A 92 1.37 -9.18 9.24
C THR A 92 2.48 -8.14 9.42
N ALA A 93 3.63 -8.29 8.75
CA ALA A 93 4.71 -7.33 8.88
C ALA A 93 4.29 -5.93 8.40
N THR A 94 3.52 -5.88 7.31
CA THR A 94 3.07 -4.62 6.72
C THR A 94 1.93 -3.98 7.52
N LEU A 95 1.04 -4.79 8.10
CA LEU A 95 0.00 -4.33 9.02
C LEU A 95 0.61 -3.67 10.26
N GLU A 96 1.62 -4.29 10.87
CA GLU A 96 2.31 -3.74 12.03
C GLU A 96 3.04 -2.45 11.71
N LEU A 97 3.67 -2.36 10.53
CA LEU A 97 4.30 -1.12 10.06
C LEU A 97 3.27 0.00 9.94
N GLY A 98 2.14 -0.24 9.26
CA GLY A 98 1.08 0.75 9.13
C GLY A 98 0.58 1.26 10.48
N LYS A 99 0.30 0.36 11.43
CA LYS A 99 -0.12 0.71 12.79
C LYS A 99 0.93 1.57 13.50
N SER A 100 2.21 1.20 13.44
CA SER A 100 3.27 1.98 14.10
C SER A 100 3.48 3.38 13.51
N LYS A 101 3.07 3.59 12.25
CA LYS A 101 3.14 4.88 11.56
C LYS A 101 1.84 5.71 11.65
N GLY A 102 0.81 5.24 12.38
CA GLY A 102 -0.48 5.95 12.52
C GLY A 102 -1.44 5.75 11.35
N TYR A 103 -1.47 4.53 10.80
CA TYR A 103 -2.36 4.15 9.72
C TYR A 103 -3.17 2.90 10.05
N THR A 104 -4.40 2.88 9.55
CA THR A 104 -5.31 1.75 9.64
C THR A 104 -5.47 1.08 8.27
N LEU A 105 -5.38 -0.25 8.25
CA LEU A 105 -5.70 -1.05 7.07
C LEU A 105 -7.20 -0.96 6.77
N VAL A 106 -7.55 -0.66 5.51
CA VAL A 106 -8.96 -0.54 5.10
C VAL A 106 -9.39 -1.57 4.06
N CYS A 107 -8.41 -2.17 3.37
CA CYS A 107 -8.64 -3.11 2.27
C CYS A 107 -7.36 -3.85 1.88
N HIS A 108 -7.51 -5.06 1.33
CA HIS A 108 -6.46 -5.83 0.67
C HIS A 108 -6.98 -6.40 -0.66
N THR A 109 -6.25 -6.17 -1.76
CA THR A 109 -6.55 -6.71 -3.11
C THR A 109 -5.28 -7.16 -3.82
N GLY A 110 -4.41 -7.92 -3.15
CA GLY A 110 -3.03 -8.17 -3.58
C GLY A 110 -2.07 -7.14 -3.02
N ASN A 111 -2.49 -5.86 -3.03
CA ASN A 111 -1.82 -4.78 -2.31
C ASN A 111 -2.64 -4.39 -1.08
N MET A 112 -1.97 -3.91 -0.04
CA MET A 112 -2.61 -3.40 1.17
C MET A 112 -2.87 -1.90 1.05
N PHE A 113 -4.07 -1.48 1.43
CA PHE A 113 -4.51 -0.08 1.40
C PHE A 113 -4.65 0.42 2.83
N PHE A 114 -3.85 1.41 3.17
CA PHE A 114 -3.82 2.05 4.48
C PHE A 114 -4.33 3.48 4.38
N VAL A 115 -5.05 3.91 5.40
CA VAL A 115 -5.54 5.28 5.56
C VAL A 115 -5.02 5.82 6.87
N ARG A 116 -4.51 7.05 6.85
CA ARG A 116 -4.02 7.74 8.05
C ARG A 116 -5.15 7.86 9.08
N ASP A 117 -4.83 7.66 10.35
CA ASP A 117 -5.84 7.43 11.39
C ASP A 117 -6.86 8.57 11.54
N ASP A 118 -6.45 9.81 11.27
CA ASP A 118 -7.31 11.00 11.26
C ASP A 118 -8.41 10.97 10.17
N TYR A 119 -8.24 10.16 9.12
CA TYR A 119 -9.23 9.99 8.04
C TYR A 119 -10.04 8.70 8.13
N VAL A 120 -9.72 7.77 9.05
CA VAL A 120 -10.37 6.45 9.11
C VAL A 120 -11.87 6.53 9.36
N ALA A 121 -12.33 7.53 10.10
CA ALA A 121 -13.75 7.78 10.34
C ALA A 121 -14.55 7.95 9.03
N ALA A 122 -13.93 8.45 7.95
CA ALA A 122 -14.57 8.64 6.66
C ALA A 122 -14.78 7.35 5.84
N ILE A 123 -14.09 6.25 6.20
CA ILE A 123 -14.06 5.00 5.44
C ILE A 123 -15.26 4.08 5.77
N GLY A 124 -15.79 4.18 6.99
CA GLY A 124 -16.86 3.30 7.44
C GLY A 124 -16.41 1.84 7.63
N LEU A 125 -15.31 1.63 8.36
CA LEU A 125 -14.94 0.29 8.84
C LEU A 125 -15.91 -0.18 9.93
N SER A 126 -16.35 -1.43 9.85
CA SER A 126 -17.08 -2.09 10.93
C SER A 126 -16.17 -2.28 12.16
N LYS A 127 -16.77 -2.53 13.33
CA LYS A 127 -16.00 -2.84 14.55
C LYS A 127 -15.11 -4.07 14.35
N VAL A 128 -15.63 -5.11 13.68
CA VAL A 128 -14.88 -6.34 13.38
C VAL A 128 -13.66 -6.07 12.51
N GLU A 129 -13.80 -5.28 11.44
CA GLU A 129 -12.65 -4.93 10.57
C GLU A 129 -11.61 -4.08 11.29
N ARG A 130 -11.99 -3.29 12.30
CA ARG A 130 -11.05 -2.47 13.11
C ARG A 130 -10.31 -3.31 14.14
N ASP A 131 -11.03 -4.17 14.85
CA ASP A 131 -10.46 -4.97 15.95
C ASP A 131 -9.68 -6.19 15.42
N PHE A 132 -10.10 -6.73 14.27
CA PHE A 132 -9.55 -7.92 13.64
C PHE A 132 -9.25 -7.64 12.16
N PRO A 133 -8.26 -6.79 11.83
CA PRO A 133 -7.94 -6.38 10.46
C PRO A 133 -7.60 -7.55 9.53
N GLU A 134 -7.24 -8.71 10.06
CA GLU A 134 -7.00 -9.96 9.32
C GLU A 134 -8.25 -10.42 8.54
N VAL A 135 -9.46 -10.03 8.96
CA VAL A 135 -10.69 -10.31 8.20
C VAL A 135 -10.76 -9.58 6.85
N LEU A 136 -9.87 -8.60 6.64
CA LEU A 136 -9.73 -7.91 5.35
C LEU A 136 -8.82 -8.66 4.39
N PHE A 137 -8.07 -9.68 4.85
CA PHE A 137 -7.20 -10.47 4.00
C PHE A 137 -8.01 -11.31 3.01
N ASP A 138 -7.53 -11.35 1.77
CA ASP A 138 -8.16 -12.11 0.71
C ASP A 138 -7.41 -13.44 0.53
N TYR A 139 -7.93 -14.50 1.16
CA TYR A 139 -7.32 -15.83 1.13
C TYR A 139 -7.27 -16.47 -0.26
N THR A 140 -7.92 -15.90 -1.28
CA THR A 140 -7.81 -16.40 -2.66
C THR A 140 -6.36 -16.34 -3.17
N TRP A 141 -5.54 -15.43 -2.65
CA TRP A 141 -4.11 -15.31 -2.97
C TRP A 141 -3.24 -16.44 -2.40
N CYS A 142 -3.72 -17.18 -1.40
CA CYS A 142 -3.01 -18.38 -0.91
C CYS A 142 -3.32 -19.60 -1.79
N LEU A 143 -4.51 -19.65 -2.41
CA LEU A 143 -4.97 -20.80 -3.20
C LEU A 143 -4.27 -20.91 -4.56
N THR A 144 -3.72 -19.80 -5.08
CA THR A 144 -3.09 -19.76 -6.40
C THR A 144 -1.75 -20.48 -6.46
N ASN A 145 -1.06 -20.65 -5.33
CA ASN A 145 0.33 -21.12 -5.34
C ASN A 145 0.48 -22.63 -5.07
N GLU A 146 -0.46 -23.28 -4.38
CA GLU A 146 -0.37 -24.72 -4.09
C GLU A 146 -1.29 -25.60 -4.95
N ILE A 147 -2.48 -25.11 -5.32
CA ILE A 147 -3.55 -25.97 -5.87
C ILE A 147 -3.80 -25.70 -7.37
N MET A 148 -3.59 -24.47 -7.84
CA MET A 148 -3.82 -24.13 -9.25
C MET A 148 -2.86 -23.03 -9.75
N PRO A 149 -1.66 -23.39 -10.25
CA PRO A 149 -0.64 -22.42 -10.70
C PRO A 149 -1.06 -21.55 -11.90
N HIS A 150 -2.22 -21.81 -12.50
CA HIS A 150 -2.80 -21.04 -13.60
C HIS A 150 -4.15 -20.40 -13.28
N TYR A 151 -4.62 -20.52 -12.04
CA TYR A 151 -5.88 -19.90 -11.63
C TYR A 151 -5.65 -18.43 -11.28
N ARG A 152 -6.15 -17.53 -12.13
CA ARG A 152 -6.36 -16.14 -11.76
C ARG A 152 -7.78 -16.04 -11.19
N PRO A 153 -7.96 -15.87 -9.88
CA PRO A 153 -9.30 -15.62 -9.36
C PRO A 153 -9.89 -14.40 -10.07
N GLU A 154 -11.10 -14.51 -10.61
CA GLU A 154 -11.85 -13.31 -10.94
C GLU A 154 -11.96 -12.50 -9.64
N ALA A 155 -11.47 -11.27 -9.63
CA ALA A 155 -11.51 -10.39 -8.45
C ALA A 155 -12.87 -10.52 -7.76
N PRO A 156 -12.94 -10.88 -6.47
CA PRO A 156 -14.21 -11.25 -5.84
C PRO A 156 -15.26 -10.17 -6.06
N LYS A 157 -16.28 -10.48 -6.88
CA LYS A 157 -17.30 -9.52 -7.35
C LYS A 157 -18.03 -8.82 -6.19
N LYS A 158 -18.09 -9.47 -5.02
CA LYS A 158 -18.66 -8.89 -3.77
C LYS A 158 -17.72 -7.91 -3.06
N PHE A 159 -16.42 -8.22 -2.97
CA PHE A 159 -15.44 -7.33 -2.34
C PHE A 159 -15.26 -6.06 -3.16
N SER A 160 -15.28 -6.17 -4.49
CA SER A 160 -15.16 -5.02 -5.39
C SER A 160 -16.31 -4.02 -5.27
N LYS A 161 -17.55 -4.45 -4.96
CA LYS A 161 -18.68 -3.51 -4.72
C LYS A 161 -18.50 -2.73 -3.42
N LYS A 162 -18.14 -3.40 -2.32
CA LYS A 162 -17.92 -2.76 -1.01
C LYS A 162 -16.72 -1.82 -1.07
N LEU A 163 -15.64 -2.24 -1.74
CA LEU A 163 -14.46 -1.42 -1.96
C LEU A 163 -14.74 -0.20 -2.84
N LYS A 164 -15.43 -0.37 -3.98
CA LYS A 164 -15.83 0.75 -4.85
C LYS A 164 -16.67 1.78 -4.11
N SER A 165 -17.59 1.34 -3.25
CA SER A 165 -18.38 2.22 -2.39
C SER A 165 -17.51 3.00 -1.40
N ARG A 166 -16.54 2.33 -0.76
CA ARG A 166 -15.62 2.95 0.22
C ARG A 166 -14.68 3.96 -0.42
N VAL A 167 -14.06 3.60 -1.54
CA VAL A 167 -13.18 4.49 -2.32
C VAL A 167 -13.97 5.72 -2.78
N LYS A 168 -15.17 5.54 -3.32
CA LYS A 168 -16.03 6.67 -3.74
C LYS A 168 -16.42 7.58 -2.57
N SER A 169 -16.75 7.00 -1.41
CA SER A 169 -17.05 7.76 -0.20
C SER A 169 -15.83 8.55 0.30
N LEU A 170 -14.65 7.95 0.25
CA LEU A 170 -13.40 8.60 0.66
C LEU A 170 -13.08 9.79 -0.24
N PHE A 171 -13.07 9.59 -1.57
CA PHE A 171 -12.79 10.65 -2.54
C PHE A 171 -13.72 11.86 -2.37
N ASN A 172 -15.02 11.63 -2.19
CA ASN A 172 -16.01 12.68 -1.99
C ASN A 172 -15.84 13.46 -0.68
N ARG A 173 -15.17 12.88 0.33
CA ARG A 173 -14.98 13.50 1.65
C ARG A 173 -13.62 14.15 1.82
N LEU A 174 -12.60 13.68 1.08
CA LEU A 174 -11.27 14.28 1.06
C LEU A 174 -11.19 15.51 0.14
N ASN A 175 -12.11 15.64 -0.81
CA ASN A 175 -12.22 16.77 -1.75
C ASN A 175 -13.65 17.31 -1.75
N PRO A 176 -14.05 18.10 -0.73
CA PRO A 176 -15.38 18.70 -0.65
C PRO A 176 -15.66 19.74 -1.74
#